data_AF-A0A834M1A5-F1
#
_entry.id   AF-A0A834M1A5-F1
#
_cell.length_a   1.000
_cell.length_b   1.000
_cell.length_c   1.000
_cell.angle_alpha   90.00
_cell.angle_beta   90.00
_cell.angle_gamma   90.00
#
_symmetry.space_group_name_H-M   'P 1'
#
loop_
_entity.id
_entity.type
_entity.pdbx_description
1 polymer ?
#
loop_
_entity_poly.entity_id
_entity_poly.type
_entity_poly.pdbx_seq_one_letter_code
_entity_poly.pdbx_strand_id
1 'polypeptide(L)'
;MLFTIVSLLLFLPSLTSSSEAQTWIKAGYWYSGSQFPVPDIDSTLFTHLTFAFAYINTSTYELLIATSDEPYMFTFTDIVRQKNPSITTLLSIWTGDSNFSTFFSMATKPSHRTSLIESSIQRARLYGFHGLELCCVKPDTNTTKMENMGILFDDWRTAVDRESKNSTRSPLLLTLASHYLPSKNSTSYPMESIRRNFDWVHIVAYYYHLPTMENFTGAHSALYDPSSNVSTDYGIKEWISRGLPAEKMVLGLEYHGYAWMLADLTANEIGSSATEAIRTKVSYAREKGLLGYKVWHVANDDNWVLSKAVAQEDEKDPRNKRQLLLVILLPITATVILVLVSATWYLRKRACRNKAQEDEKNPGNKRHYLLILLPTAATVTLVLVYATWYLRKRARRNKRRMGEGKESQSLFKTTMASAGNANAPNLLVFRLTDLVEATNNFLFENKLGEDGYGPVYKAYDLWKCDKGMEFMDPSLDDTYSSCKLMRCMEIALLCVQENPADRPSMLELSSMLKNEIAAMNTPKRPAFSTRRDEDGVQEFTISQQEIWSYGFHGLDLDWEYPQSTSEMANLGVLLDDWRATVATEAQSAGQPLLLLTAAFYYTQSIHGLNYPVQSISNSLDWIDLMAY
;
A
#
# COMPACT_ATOMS: atom_id res chain seq x y z
N MET A 1 -36.76 57.54 53.23
CA MET A 1 -35.76 56.66 52.60
C MET A 1 -36.38 55.30 52.25
N LEU A 2 -37.48 55.32 51.47
CA LEU A 2 -38.25 54.11 51.12
C LEU A 2 -38.90 54.19 49.72
N PHE A 3 -38.48 55.15 48.89
CA PHE A 3 -39.08 55.41 47.57
C PHE A 3 -38.09 55.34 46.39
N THR A 4 -36.82 55.00 46.65
CA THR A 4 -35.77 54.92 45.62
C THR A 4 -35.29 53.49 45.32
N ILE A 5 -35.84 52.46 45.98
CA ILE A 5 -35.42 51.06 45.78
C ILE A 5 -36.40 50.28 44.88
N VAL A 6 -37.60 50.79 44.59
CA VAL A 6 -38.63 50.04 43.83
C VAL A 6 -38.54 50.23 42.30
N SER A 7 -37.82 51.24 41.79
CA SER A 7 -37.70 51.46 40.34
C SER A 7 -36.54 50.73 39.66
N LEU A 8 -35.66 50.03 40.39
CA LEU A 8 -34.53 49.30 39.79
C LEU A 8 -34.82 47.80 39.51
N LEU A 9 -36.02 47.30 39.82
CA LEU A 9 -36.40 45.90 39.64
C LEU A 9 -37.34 45.63 38.45
N LEU A 10 -37.65 46.64 37.63
CA LEU A 10 -38.56 46.50 36.46
C LEU A 10 -37.88 46.61 35.09
N PHE A 11 -36.54 46.64 35.03
CA PHE A 11 -35.76 46.65 33.78
C PHE A 11 -34.57 45.66 33.81
N LEU A 12 -34.81 44.43 34.24
CA LEU A 12 -34.05 43.31 33.69
C LEU A 12 -34.83 42.82 32.48
N PRO A 13 -34.34 43.00 31.23
CA PRO A 13 -34.81 42.14 30.17
C PRO A 13 -34.48 40.73 30.62
N SER A 14 -35.50 39.89 30.71
CA SER A 14 -35.36 38.45 30.87
C SER A 14 -34.56 37.93 29.69
N LEU A 15 -33.23 38.02 29.79
CA LEU A 15 -32.24 37.19 29.13
C LEU A 15 -32.30 35.81 29.80
N THR A 16 -33.48 35.21 29.83
CA THR A 16 -33.55 33.79 29.56
C THR A 16 -33.41 33.69 28.05
N SER A 17 -32.17 33.70 27.56
CA SER A 17 -31.94 32.82 26.42
C SER A 17 -32.31 31.45 26.95
N SER A 18 -33.50 30.99 26.59
CA SER A 18 -33.66 29.58 26.32
C SER A 18 -32.56 29.29 25.31
N SER A 19 -31.39 28.91 25.80
CA SER A 19 -30.53 28.02 25.04
C SER A 19 -31.46 26.86 24.72
N GLU A 20 -32.09 26.87 23.55
CA GLU A 20 -32.63 25.64 22.99
C GLU A 20 -31.49 24.64 23.16
N ALA A 21 -31.71 23.62 23.99
CA ALA A 21 -30.73 22.57 24.16
C ALA A 21 -30.40 22.10 22.75
N GLN A 22 -29.13 22.27 22.33
CA GLN A 22 -28.71 21.89 20.99
C GLN A 22 -29.17 20.44 20.76
N THR A 23 -30.12 20.27 19.85
CA THR A 23 -30.79 19.00 19.67
C THR A 23 -29.76 17.99 19.16
N TRP A 24 -29.59 16.90 19.90
CA TRP A 24 -28.63 15.85 19.55
C TRP A 24 -28.88 15.36 18.12
N ILE A 25 -27.91 15.54 17.22
CA ILE A 25 -28.05 15.20 15.81
C ILE A 25 -28.04 13.67 15.65
N LYS A 26 -29.12 13.14 15.07
CA LYS A 26 -29.23 11.75 14.63
C LYS A 26 -29.36 11.77 13.11
N ALA A 27 -28.22 11.70 12.44
CA ALA A 27 -28.15 11.77 10.98
C ALA A 27 -28.04 10.36 10.37
N GLY A 28 -28.65 10.17 9.20
CA GLY A 28 -28.50 8.95 8.41
C GLY A 28 -28.35 9.26 6.92
N TYR A 29 -27.58 8.44 6.21
CA TYR A 29 -27.54 8.50 4.75
C TYR A 29 -28.56 7.56 4.13
N TRP A 30 -29.17 8.02 3.04
CA TRP A 30 -29.81 7.14 2.08
C TRP A 30 -29.04 7.23 0.76
N TYR A 31 -28.48 6.11 0.32
CA TYR A 31 -27.72 6.01 -0.93
C TYR A 31 -28.61 5.42 -2.03
N SER A 32 -28.78 6.16 -3.13
CA SER A 32 -29.63 5.75 -4.26
C SER A 32 -29.22 4.39 -4.85
N GLY A 33 -27.93 4.10 -4.92
CA GLY A 33 -27.42 2.82 -5.41
C GLY A 33 -27.68 1.62 -4.49
N SER A 34 -28.14 1.82 -3.25
CA SER A 34 -28.49 0.71 -2.35
C SER A 34 -29.75 -0.04 -2.78
N GLN A 35 -30.59 0.57 -3.63
CA GLN A 35 -31.92 0.07 -4.01
C GLN A 35 -32.87 -0.13 -2.81
N PHE A 36 -32.54 0.40 -1.63
CA PHE A 36 -33.44 0.38 -0.48
C PHE A 36 -34.60 1.36 -0.71
N PRO A 37 -35.87 0.93 -0.66
CA PRO A 37 -37.00 1.81 -0.95
C PRO A 37 -37.12 2.98 0.03
N VAL A 38 -37.23 4.22 -0.48
CA VAL A 38 -37.42 5.43 0.35
C VAL A 38 -38.64 5.33 1.28
N PRO A 39 -39.81 4.80 0.86
CA PRO A 39 -40.97 4.65 1.75
C PRO A 39 -40.73 3.73 2.95
N ASP A 40 -39.75 2.84 2.87
CA ASP A 40 -39.44 1.87 3.93
C ASP A 40 -38.52 2.46 5.00
N ILE A 41 -37.95 3.65 4.77
CA ILE A 41 -37.15 4.36 5.78
C ILE A 41 -38.03 4.66 6.99
N ASP A 42 -37.59 4.25 8.18
CA ASP A 42 -38.18 4.71 9.44
C ASP A 42 -37.53 6.05 9.85
N SER A 43 -38.08 7.14 9.31
CA SER A 43 -37.56 8.48 9.55
C SER A 43 -37.78 8.97 10.99
N THR A 44 -38.56 8.27 11.82
CA THR A 44 -38.78 8.64 13.23
C THR A 44 -37.53 8.47 14.10
N LEU A 45 -36.57 7.66 13.63
CA LEU A 45 -35.30 7.40 14.32
C LEU A 45 -34.27 8.51 14.13
N PHE A 46 -34.48 9.41 13.17
CA PHE A 46 -33.51 10.40 12.73
C PHE A 46 -34.04 11.82 12.89
N THR A 47 -33.14 12.76 13.18
CA THR A 47 -33.42 14.19 13.07
C THR A 47 -33.04 14.72 11.70
N HIS A 48 -32.07 14.08 11.05
CA HIS A 48 -31.56 14.45 9.73
C HIS A 48 -31.42 13.23 8.81
N LEU A 49 -31.83 13.37 7.55
CA LEU A 49 -31.54 12.38 6.51
C LEU A 49 -30.87 13.02 5.31
N THR A 50 -29.81 12.40 4.83
CA THR A 50 -29.01 12.91 3.73
C THR A 50 -29.16 12.01 2.51
N PHE A 51 -29.59 12.58 1.38
CA PHE A 51 -29.62 11.91 0.09
C PHE A 51 -28.21 11.89 -0.52
N ALA A 52 -27.73 10.69 -0.86
CA ALA A 52 -26.42 10.45 -1.46
C ALA A 52 -26.58 9.79 -2.86
N PHE A 53 -26.03 10.34 -3.94
CA PHE A 53 -25.25 11.58 -4.06
C PHE A 53 -25.65 12.38 -5.31
N ALA A 54 -25.43 13.69 -5.24
CA ALA A 54 -25.22 14.52 -6.41
C ALA A 54 -23.72 14.65 -6.72
N TYR A 55 -23.38 15.11 -7.92
CA TYR A 55 -22.02 15.15 -8.44
C TYR A 55 -21.66 16.54 -8.96
N ILE A 56 -20.37 16.78 -9.25
CA ILE A 56 -19.91 18.01 -9.90
C ILE A 56 -19.71 17.72 -11.38
N ASN A 57 -20.34 18.50 -12.27
CA ASN A 57 -20.12 18.38 -13.70
C ASN A 57 -18.67 18.81 -14.04
N THR A 58 -17.91 17.95 -14.71
CA THR A 58 -16.49 18.19 -15.00
C THR A 58 -16.24 19.35 -15.97
N SER A 59 -17.23 19.73 -16.77
CA SER A 59 -17.11 20.77 -17.79
C SER A 59 -17.66 22.11 -17.35
N THR A 60 -18.81 22.11 -16.67
CA THR A 60 -19.50 23.35 -16.25
C THR A 60 -19.30 23.71 -14.78
N TYR A 61 -18.86 22.75 -13.96
CA TYR A 61 -18.82 22.82 -12.50
C TYR A 61 -20.17 23.05 -11.81
N GLU A 62 -21.27 22.91 -12.55
CA GLU A 62 -22.61 22.90 -11.97
C GLU A 62 -22.90 21.57 -11.26
N LEU A 63 -23.86 21.60 -10.33
CA LEU A 63 -24.37 20.40 -9.69
C LEU A 63 -25.04 19.48 -10.72
N LEU A 64 -24.49 18.28 -10.87
CA LEU A 64 -24.98 17.22 -11.72
C LEU A 64 -25.75 16.19 -10.90
N ILE A 65 -26.89 15.76 -11.44
CA ILE A 65 -27.77 14.76 -10.82
C ILE A 65 -27.93 13.65 -11.84
N ALA A 66 -27.72 12.40 -11.42
CA ALA A 66 -27.93 11.27 -12.31
C ALA A 66 -29.41 11.17 -12.67
N THR A 67 -29.73 10.96 -13.96
CA THR A 67 -31.11 10.82 -14.43
C THR A 67 -31.85 9.67 -13.73
N SER A 68 -31.13 8.63 -13.30
CA SER A 68 -31.66 7.53 -12.50
C SER A 68 -32.15 7.96 -11.11
N ASP A 69 -31.60 9.04 -10.57
CA ASP A 69 -31.78 9.46 -9.19
C ASP A 69 -32.83 10.56 -9.05
N GLU A 70 -33.10 11.28 -10.14
CA GLU A 70 -34.06 12.39 -10.21
C GLU A 70 -35.46 12.04 -9.68
N PRO A 71 -36.07 10.86 -9.98
CA PRO A 71 -37.38 10.50 -9.44
C PRO A 71 -37.38 10.34 -7.91
N TYR A 72 -36.32 9.76 -7.35
CA TYR A 72 -36.17 9.64 -5.90
C TYR A 72 -35.98 11.02 -5.28
N MET A 73 -35.21 11.89 -5.93
CA MET A 73 -34.88 13.19 -5.40
C MET A 73 -36.08 14.13 -5.29
N PHE A 74 -37.00 14.09 -6.25
CA PHE A 74 -38.27 14.83 -6.21
C PHE A 74 -39.18 14.43 -5.05
N THR A 75 -39.13 13.17 -4.63
CA THR A 75 -40.09 12.61 -3.66
C THR A 75 -39.48 12.35 -2.29
N PHE A 76 -38.15 12.38 -2.16
CA PHE A 76 -37.42 11.98 -0.97
C PHE A 76 -37.92 12.68 0.30
N THR A 77 -37.87 14.02 0.29
CA THR A 77 -38.26 14.83 1.45
C THR A 77 -39.72 14.61 1.83
N ASP A 78 -40.62 14.59 0.85
CA ASP A 78 -42.05 14.41 1.11
C ASP A 78 -42.35 13.04 1.71
N ILE A 79 -41.73 11.98 1.19
CA ILE A 79 -41.92 10.61 1.69
C ILE A 79 -41.42 10.48 3.13
N VAL A 80 -40.20 10.92 3.44
CA VAL A 80 -39.66 10.75 4.80
C VAL A 80 -40.41 11.62 5.81
N ARG A 81 -40.97 12.76 5.38
CA ARG A 81 -41.79 13.62 6.24
C ARG A 81 -43.16 13.06 6.58
N GLN A 82 -43.70 12.11 5.80
CA GLN A 82 -44.96 11.45 6.13
C GLN A 82 -44.88 10.71 7.47
N LYS A 83 -43.73 10.09 7.78
CA LYS A 83 -43.49 9.41 9.05
C LYS A 83 -42.89 10.33 10.12
N ASN A 84 -42.07 11.31 9.73
CA ASN A 84 -41.48 12.29 10.65
C ASN A 84 -41.62 13.72 10.10
N PRO A 85 -42.70 14.45 10.41
CA PRO A 85 -42.95 15.79 9.88
C PRO A 85 -41.88 16.84 10.23
N SER A 86 -41.07 16.57 11.26
CA SER A 86 -40.01 17.45 11.78
C SER A 86 -38.62 17.18 11.18
N ILE A 87 -38.48 16.14 10.34
CA ILE A 87 -37.18 15.74 9.82
C ILE A 87 -36.58 16.79 8.89
N THR A 88 -35.28 16.98 9.02
CA THR A 88 -34.49 17.83 8.13
C THR A 88 -33.81 16.97 7.07
N THR A 89 -33.85 17.38 5.82
CA THR A 89 -33.25 16.62 4.70
C THR A 89 -32.14 17.40 4.03
N LEU A 90 -31.04 16.72 3.71
CA LEU A 90 -29.88 17.30 3.03
C LEU A 90 -29.59 16.59 1.71
N LEU A 91 -29.00 17.31 0.76
CA LEU A 91 -28.44 16.74 -0.46
C LEU A 91 -26.91 16.70 -0.37
N SER A 92 -26.33 15.51 -0.44
CA SER A 92 -24.88 15.32 -0.38
C SER A 92 -24.23 15.38 -1.75
N ILE A 93 -23.16 16.15 -1.88
CA ILE A 93 -22.38 16.35 -3.10
C ILE A 93 -21.09 15.56 -2.99
N TRP A 94 -20.93 14.55 -3.84
CA TRP A 94 -19.73 13.73 -3.93
C TRP A 94 -18.60 14.48 -4.65
N THR A 95 -17.42 14.58 -4.01
CA THR A 95 -16.22 15.22 -4.58
C THR A 95 -15.16 14.25 -5.09
N GLY A 96 -15.34 12.94 -4.90
CA GLY A 96 -14.29 11.93 -5.03
C GLY A 96 -14.09 11.37 -6.44
N ASP A 97 -13.70 12.19 -7.40
CA ASP A 97 -12.93 11.71 -8.56
C ASP A 97 -11.47 11.44 -8.15
N SER A 98 -10.66 10.86 -9.05
CA SER A 98 -9.24 10.56 -8.77
C SER A 98 -8.50 11.81 -8.27
N ASN A 99 -7.99 11.75 -7.04
CA ASN A 99 -7.30 12.87 -6.37
C ASN A 99 -8.11 14.17 -6.24
N PHE A 100 -9.45 14.09 -6.27
CA PHE A 100 -10.35 15.26 -6.15
C PHE A 100 -10.08 16.32 -7.24
N SER A 101 -9.66 15.90 -8.43
CA SER A 101 -9.15 16.79 -9.47
C SER A 101 -10.18 17.82 -9.92
N THR A 102 -11.43 17.38 -10.12
CA THR A 102 -12.55 18.23 -10.53
C THR A 102 -12.89 19.23 -9.44
N PHE A 103 -12.95 18.76 -8.19
CA PHE A 103 -13.24 19.62 -7.04
C PHE A 103 -12.20 20.72 -6.86
N PHE A 104 -10.91 20.37 -6.87
CA PHE A 104 -9.85 21.37 -6.70
C PHE A 104 -9.75 22.32 -7.90
N SER A 105 -9.98 21.83 -9.12
CA SER A 105 -10.07 22.69 -10.31
C SER A 105 -11.22 23.69 -10.21
N MET A 106 -12.39 23.25 -9.75
CA MET A 106 -13.55 24.10 -9.49
C MET A 106 -13.24 25.17 -8.44
N ALA A 107 -12.55 24.83 -7.36
CA ALA A 107 -12.22 25.78 -6.29
C ALA A 107 -11.30 26.94 -6.72
N THR A 108 -10.50 26.75 -7.78
CA THR A 108 -9.45 27.71 -8.18
C THR A 108 -9.95 29.08 -8.65
N LYS A 109 -11.09 29.16 -9.34
CA LYS A 109 -11.59 30.42 -9.95
C LYS A 109 -12.92 30.85 -9.35
N PRO A 110 -13.12 32.15 -9.07
CA PRO A 110 -14.40 32.66 -8.56
C PRO A 110 -15.60 32.23 -9.42
N SER A 111 -15.49 32.32 -10.75
CA SER A 111 -16.58 31.93 -11.65
C SER A 111 -16.95 30.45 -11.55
N HIS A 112 -15.97 29.56 -11.39
CA HIS A 112 -16.22 28.12 -11.24
C HIS A 112 -16.89 27.81 -9.89
N ARG A 113 -16.44 28.48 -8.82
CA ARG A 113 -17.08 28.37 -7.50
C ARG A 113 -18.53 28.85 -7.56
N THR A 114 -18.78 29.98 -8.20
CA THR A 114 -20.14 30.50 -8.44
C THR A 114 -21.02 29.48 -9.16
N SER A 115 -20.53 28.81 -10.21
CA SER A 115 -21.28 27.77 -10.92
C SER A 115 -21.75 26.66 -9.97
N LEU A 116 -20.88 26.12 -9.11
CA LEU A 116 -21.27 25.07 -8.17
C LEU A 116 -22.23 25.60 -7.09
N ILE A 117 -21.90 26.77 -6.51
CA ILE A 117 -22.66 27.35 -5.40
C ILE A 117 -24.10 27.67 -5.83
N GLU A 118 -24.28 28.38 -6.95
CA GLU A 118 -25.61 28.81 -7.39
C GLU A 118 -26.45 27.63 -7.84
N SER A 119 -25.87 26.71 -8.64
CA SER A 119 -26.58 25.51 -9.09
C SER A 119 -26.94 24.59 -7.93
N SER A 120 -26.08 24.42 -6.92
CA SER A 120 -26.39 23.57 -5.75
C SER A 120 -27.53 24.15 -4.89
N ILE A 121 -27.52 25.46 -4.64
CA ILE A 121 -28.62 26.14 -3.93
C ILE A 121 -29.93 25.99 -4.73
N GLN A 122 -29.89 26.26 -6.04
CA GLN A 122 -31.07 26.16 -6.90
C GLN A 122 -31.66 24.74 -6.89
N ARG A 123 -30.81 23.71 -7.02
CA ARG A 123 -31.24 22.31 -7.03
C ARG A 123 -31.76 21.86 -5.66
N ALA A 124 -31.08 22.20 -4.57
CA ALA A 124 -31.57 21.89 -3.23
C ALA A 124 -32.99 22.45 -3.00
N ARG A 125 -33.23 23.71 -3.41
CA ARG A 125 -34.56 24.32 -3.31
C ARG A 125 -35.59 23.71 -4.26
N LEU A 126 -35.18 23.30 -5.46
CA LEU A 126 -36.05 22.66 -6.46
C LEU A 126 -36.59 21.32 -5.95
N TYR A 127 -35.75 20.51 -5.32
CA TYR A 127 -36.11 19.18 -4.79
C TYR A 127 -36.57 19.20 -3.33
N GLY A 128 -36.76 20.40 -2.74
CA GLY A 128 -37.30 20.54 -1.39
C GLY A 128 -36.34 20.13 -0.27
N PHE A 129 -35.03 20.15 -0.48
CA PHE A 129 -34.05 19.92 0.59
C PHE A 129 -33.89 21.14 1.49
N HIS A 130 -33.54 20.86 2.75
CA HIS A 130 -33.31 21.84 3.81
C HIS A 130 -31.83 22.17 3.99
N GLY A 131 -30.93 21.41 3.38
CA GLY A 131 -29.50 21.66 3.43
C GLY A 131 -28.71 20.99 2.32
N LEU A 132 -27.43 21.32 2.28
CA LEU A 132 -26.41 20.77 1.39
C LEU A 132 -25.28 20.21 2.23
N GLU A 133 -24.75 19.07 1.82
CA GLU A 133 -23.55 18.49 2.40
C GLU A 133 -22.46 18.39 1.35
N LEU A 134 -21.25 18.83 1.66
CA LEU A 134 -20.08 18.50 0.86
C LEU A 134 -19.47 17.20 1.39
N CYS A 135 -19.40 16.16 0.57
CA CYS A 135 -18.81 14.90 0.99
C CYS A 135 -17.45 14.64 0.38
N CYS A 136 -16.62 14.00 1.20
CA CYS A 136 -15.61 13.04 0.75
C CYS A 136 -14.30 13.66 0.26
N VAL A 137 -14.14 14.99 0.38
CA VAL A 137 -12.89 15.70 0.10
C VAL A 137 -11.90 15.48 1.23
N LYS A 138 -10.62 15.21 0.93
CA LYS A 138 -9.53 15.02 1.91
C LYS A 138 -8.55 16.22 1.91
N PRO A 139 -7.75 16.43 2.97
CA PRO A 139 -6.66 17.40 2.93
C PRO A 139 -5.67 17.05 1.84
N ASP A 140 -5.25 18.05 1.07
CA ASP A 140 -4.18 17.93 0.08
C ASP A 140 -2.88 18.49 0.67
N THR A 141 -1.73 18.02 0.20
CA THR A 141 -0.43 18.53 0.64
C THR A 141 -0.16 19.94 0.09
N ASN A 142 -0.83 20.35 -0.99
CA ASN A 142 -0.72 21.67 -1.59
C ASN A 142 -1.55 22.71 -0.82
N THR A 143 -0.87 23.65 -0.16
CA THR A 143 -1.48 24.72 0.63
C THR A 143 -2.46 25.59 -0.16
N THR A 144 -2.13 25.95 -1.41
CA THR A 144 -3.00 26.77 -2.26
C THR A 144 -4.33 26.08 -2.57
N LYS A 145 -4.34 24.74 -2.70
CA LYS A 145 -5.61 24.00 -2.84
C LYS A 145 -6.48 24.13 -1.58
N MET A 146 -5.87 24.08 -0.40
CA MET A 146 -6.59 24.24 0.88
C MET A 146 -7.07 25.68 1.10
N GLU A 147 -6.29 26.68 0.68
CA GLU A 147 -6.71 28.09 0.70
C GLU A 147 -7.93 28.32 -0.21
N ASN A 148 -7.88 27.83 -1.45
CA ASN A 148 -9.00 27.92 -2.39
C ASN A 148 -10.25 27.20 -1.89
N MET A 149 -10.07 26.06 -1.20
CA MET A 149 -11.15 25.35 -0.52
C MET A 149 -11.77 26.20 0.61
N GLY A 150 -10.94 26.91 1.38
CA GLY A 150 -11.42 27.84 2.40
C GLY A 150 -12.24 29.00 1.81
N ILE A 151 -11.79 29.56 0.68
CA ILE A 151 -12.50 30.62 -0.05
C ILE A 151 -13.84 30.11 -0.58
N LEU A 152 -13.89 28.88 -1.12
CA LEU A 152 -15.14 28.26 -1.56
C LEU A 152 -16.17 28.19 -0.42
N PHE A 153 -15.74 27.81 0.78
CA PHE A 153 -16.63 27.70 1.93
C PHE A 153 -17.19 29.06 2.38
N ASP A 154 -16.35 30.09 2.35
CA ASP A 154 -16.76 31.48 2.62
C ASP A 154 -17.77 31.99 1.58
N ASP A 155 -17.49 31.76 0.29
CA ASP A 155 -18.36 32.15 -0.81
C ASP A 155 -19.73 31.42 -0.72
N TRP A 156 -19.71 30.13 -0.36
CA TRP A 156 -20.91 29.30 -0.29
C TRP A 156 -21.84 29.72 0.85
N ARG A 157 -21.30 29.93 2.07
CA ARG A 157 -22.09 30.45 3.19
C ARG A 157 -22.67 31.83 2.87
N THR A 158 -21.86 32.71 2.29
CA THR A 158 -22.32 34.05 1.87
C THR A 158 -23.49 33.97 0.88
N ALA A 159 -23.44 33.04 -0.08
CA ALA A 159 -24.51 32.86 -1.05
C ALA A 159 -25.78 32.29 -0.43
N VAL A 160 -25.67 31.32 0.48
CA VAL A 160 -26.81 30.76 1.23
C VAL A 160 -27.49 31.84 2.07
N ASP A 161 -26.72 32.64 2.81
CA ASP A 161 -27.26 33.72 3.65
C ASP A 161 -27.89 34.84 2.82
N ARG A 162 -27.40 35.05 1.59
CA ARG A 162 -27.99 36.00 0.64
C ARG A 162 -29.30 35.48 0.06
N GLU A 163 -29.36 34.20 -0.32
CA GLU A 163 -30.59 33.57 -0.83
C GLU A 163 -31.70 33.61 0.20
N SER A 164 -31.39 33.33 1.47
CA SER A 164 -32.39 33.34 2.54
C SER A 164 -32.94 34.73 2.84
N LYS A 165 -32.14 35.80 2.70
CA LYS A 165 -32.62 37.19 2.87
C LYS A 165 -33.59 37.63 1.77
N ASN A 166 -33.45 37.03 0.58
CA ASN A 166 -34.30 37.31 -0.57
C ASN A 166 -35.51 36.36 -0.66
N SER A 167 -35.70 35.51 0.36
CA SER A 167 -36.68 34.44 0.42
C SER A 167 -37.42 34.47 1.76
N THR A 168 -38.61 33.89 1.84
CA THR A 168 -39.29 33.64 3.12
C THR A 168 -38.84 32.32 3.77
N ARG A 169 -37.92 31.59 3.13
CA ARG A 169 -37.43 30.28 3.57
C ARG A 169 -36.23 30.44 4.50
N SER A 170 -36.13 29.54 5.48
CA SER A 170 -34.94 29.43 6.33
C SER A 170 -33.68 29.18 5.50
N PRO A 171 -32.50 29.70 5.91
CA PRO A 171 -31.23 29.40 5.26
C PRO A 171 -31.02 27.89 5.11
N LEU A 172 -30.41 27.47 4.00
CA LEU A 172 -29.97 26.09 3.85
C LEU A 172 -28.91 25.78 4.92
N LEU A 173 -29.01 24.60 5.53
CA LEU A 173 -27.89 24.07 6.30
C LEU A 173 -26.73 23.75 5.35
N LEU A 174 -25.50 24.02 5.76
CA LEU A 174 -24.29 23.55 5.11
C LEU A 174 -23.55 22.62 6.06
N THR A 175 -23.33 21.38 5.65
CA THR A 175 -22.57 20.40 6.43
C THR A 175 -21.39 19.86 5.62
N LEU A 176 -20.37 19.35 6.33
CA LEU A 176 -19.17 18.78 5.70
C LEU A 176 -18.99 17.34 6.18
N ALA A 177 -19.01 16.36 5.28
CA ALA A 177 -18.57 15.00 5.58
C ALA A 177 -17.07 14.88 5.29
N SER A 178 -16.28 14.76 6.36
CA SER A 178 -14.83 14.90 6.35
C SER A 178 -14.11 13.66 6.85
N HIS A 179 -12.87 13.47 6.38
CA HIS A 179 -12.02 12.37 6.83
C HIS A 179 -11.68 12.51 8.33
N TYR A 180 -11.54 11.38 9.04
CA TYR A 180 -11.27 11.40 10.48
C TYR A 180 -9.99 12.16 10.86
N LEU A 181 -8.96 12.17 9.99
CA LEU A 181 -7.79 13.00 10.17
C LEU A 181 -7.97 14.36 9.48
N PRO A 182 -7.82 15.48 10.22
CA PRO A 182 -7.96 16.83 9.68
C PRO A 182 -6.75 17.31 8.86
N SER A 183 -5.66 16.55 8.86
CA SER A 183 -4.40 16.92 8.21
C SER A 183 -3.76 15.79 7.43
N LYS A 184 -2.97 16.18 6.43
CA LYS A 184 -2.09 15.32 5.65
C LYS A 184 -0.70 15.98 5.63
N ASN A 185 0.29 15.34 6.23
CA ASN A 185 1.61 15.92 6.49
C ASN A 185 1.49 17.24 7.26
N SER A 186 2.15 18.31 6.80
CA SER A 186 2.11 19.64 7.40
C SER A 186 0.84 20.44 7.06
N THR A 187 0.00 19.95 6.16
CA THR A 187 -1.15 20.70 5.62
C THR A 187 -2.46 20.17 6.20
N SER A 188 -3.36 21.07 6.60
CA SER A 188 -4.69 20.72 7.14
C SER A 188 -5.80 21.28 6.27
N TYR A 189 -7.02 20.80 6.50
CA TYR A 189 -8.20 21.52 6.06
C TYR A 189 -8.19 22.98 6.56
N PRO A 190 -8.93 23.90 5.90
CA PRO A 190 -9.05 25.30 6.30
C PRO A 190 -9.94 25.43 7.55
N MET A 191 -9.38 25.16 8.74
CA MET A 191 -10.11 25.05 10.01
C MET A 191 -10.97 26.27 10.34
N GLU A 192 -10.41 27.47 10.22
CA GLU A 192 -11.16 28.70 10.53
C GLU A 192 -12.36 28.91 9.59
N SER A 193 -12.19 28.60 8.30
CA SER A 193 -13.28 28.67 7.33
C SER A 193 -14.34 27.60 7.62
N ILE A 194 -13.93 26.37 7.95
CA ILE A 194 -14.88 25.31 8.33
C ILE A 194 -15.70 25.73 9.56
N ARG A 195 -15.00 26.20 10.61
CA ARG A 195 -15.59 26.62 11.88
C ARG A 195 -16.59 27.76 11.70
N ARG A 196 -16.35 28.69 10.78
CA ARG A 196 -17.26 29.81 10.51
C ARG A 196 -18.43 29.43 9.59
N ASN A 197 -18.20 28.56 8.60
CA ASN A 197 -19.14 28.41 7.48
C ASN A 197 -20.01 27.15 7.49
N PHE A 198 -19.60 26.06 8.13
CA PHE A 198 -20.43 24.83 8.19
C PHE A 198 -21.19 24.75 9.50
N ASP A 199 -22.47 24.36 9.48
CA ASP A 199 -23.27 24.19 10.70
C ASP A 199 -22.68 23.09 11.59
N TRP A 200 -22.25 21.98 10.99
CA TRP A 200 -21.44 20.94 11.63
C TRP A 200 -20.60 20.17 10.61
N VAL A 201 -19.67 19.37 11.13
CA VAL A 201 -18.83 18.44 10.39
C VAL A 201 -19.21 17.01 10.77
N HIS A 202 -19.62 16.22 9.79
CA HIS A 202 -19.78 14.78 9.93
C HIS A 202 -18.40 14.11 9.79
N ILE A 203 -17.90 13.51 10.87
CA ILE A 203 -16.59 12.86 10.92
C ILE A 203 -16.73 11.42 10.43
N VAL A 204 -16.20 11.14 9.25
CA VAL A 204 -16.15 9.79 8.63
C VAL A 204 -15.10 8.96 9.37
N ALA A 205 -15.53 8.33 10.47
CA ALA A 205 -14.71 7.60 11.43
C ALA A 205 -14.69 6.08 11.19
N TYR A 206 -14.61 5.69 9.92
CA TYR A 206 -14.60 4.31 9.46
C TYR A 206 -13.77 4.20 8.16
N TYR A 207 -13.50 2.97 7.73
CA TYR A 207 -12.53 2.60 6.67
C TYR A 207 -11.05 2.70 7.07
N TYR A 208 -10.75 2.51 8.36
CA TYR A 208 -9.38 2.49 8.88
C TYR A 208 -8.54 1.36 8.32
N HIS A 209 -9.11 0.17 8.29
CA HIS A 209 -8.47 -1.07 7.84
C HIS A 209 -9.36 -1.74 6.80
N LEU A 210 -8.79 -2.12 5.66
CA LEU A 210 -9.55 -2.64 4.52
C LEU A 210 -8.88 -3.89 3.92
N PRO A 211 -9.63 -4.98 3.67
CA PRO A 211 -9.09 -6.24 3.15
C PRO A 211 -8.53 -6.14 1.73
N THR A 212 -8.88 -5.09 0.99
CA THR A 212 -8.35 -4.81 -0.35
C THR A 212 -7.04 -4.02 -0.31
N MET A 213 -6.71 -3.42 0.84
CA MET A 213 -5.53 -2.57 1.02
C MET A 213 -4.45 -3.24 1.86
N GLU A 214 -4.85 -4.06 2.83
CA GLU A 214 -3.96 -4.62 3.85
C GLU A 214 -3.92 -6.15 3.81
N ASN A 215 -2.75 -6.72 4.09
CA ASN A 215 -2.52 -8.17 4.17
C ASN A 215 -2.65 -8.69 5.62
N PHE A 216 -3.34 -7.96 6.48
CA PHE A 216 -3.63 -8.36 7.87
C PHE A 216 -5.03 -7.91 8.25
N THR A 217 -5.65 -8.60 9.21
CA THR A 217 -6.96 -8.24 9.75
C THR A 217 -6.88 -6.94 10.56
N GLY A 218 -7.90 -6.10 10.48
CA GLY A 218 -7.95 -4.85 11.23
C GLY A 218 -9.38 -4.39 11.51
N ALA A 219 -9.55 -3.57 12.54
CA ALA A 219 -10.86 -3.01 12.90
C ALA A 219 -11.14 -1.74 12.07
N HIS A 220 -11.96 -1.84 11.03
CA HIS A 220 -12.18 -0.73 10.10
C HIS A 220 -12.86 0.52 10.70
N SER A 221 -13.40 0.42 11.92
CA SER A 221 -14.07 1.49 12.67
C SER A 221 -13.71 1.47 14.16
N ALA A 222 -12.45 1.15 14.44
CA ALA A 222 -11.91 1.12 15.80
C ALA A 222 -12.16 2.43 16.57
N LEU A 223 -12.95 2.37 17.65
CA LEU A 223 -13.09 3.51 18.56
C LEU A 223 -11.75 3.89 19.20
N TYR A 224 -10.98 2.88 19.59
CA TYR A 224 -9.64 2.99 20.16
C TYR A 224 -8.69 2.03 19.46
N ASP A 225 -7.45 2.47 19.26
CA ASP A 225 -6.35 1.61 18.83
C ASP A 225 -5.15 1.88 19.77
N PRO A 226 -4.75 0.92 20.64
CA PRO A 226 -3.61 1.10 21.53
C PRO A 226 -2.25 0.98 20.81
N SER A 227 -2.24 0.47 19.58
CA SER A 227 -1.03 0.18 18.80
C SER A 227 -0.68 1.27 17.79
N SER A 228 -1.62 2.16 17.48
CA SER A 228 -1.43 3.20 16.47
C SER A 228 -2.35 4.41 16.67
N ASN A 229 -2.21 5.42 15.81
CA ASN A 229 -3.09 6.59 15.76
C ASN A 229 -4.29 6.40 14.82
N VAL A 230 -4.52 5.19 14.31
CA VAL A 230 -5.62 4.87 13.38
C VAL A 230 -6.86 4.49 14.18
N SER A 231 -7.50 5.49 14.81
CA SER A 231 -8.74 5.29 15.56
C SER A 231 -9.63 6.53 15.58
N THR A 232 -10.90 6.31 15.93
CA THR A 232 -11.88 7.38 16.09
C THR A 232 -11.48 8.37 17.17
N ASP A 233 -11.10 7.89 18.36
CA ASP A 233 -10.71 8.75 19.49
C ASP A 233 -9.52 9.65 19.13
N TYR A 234 -8.49 9.11 18.46
CA TYR A 234 -7.36 9.90 17.99
C TYR A 234 -7.80 10.98 17.00
N GLY A 235 -8.60 10.63 15.99
CA GLY A 235 -9.12 11.59 15.01
C GLY A 235 -9.91 12.72 15.63
N ILE A 236 -10.83 12.41 16.57
CA ILE A 236 -11.62 13.43 17.28
C ILE A 236 -10.72 14.37 18.08
N LYS A 237 -9.70 13.85 18.77
CA LYS A 237 -8.73 14.67 19.49
C LYS A 237 -7.94 15.60 18.57
N GLU A 238 -7.56 15.13 17.38
CA GLU A 238 -6.88 15.96 16.37
C GLU A 238 -7.77 17.09 15.82
N TRP A 239 -9.06 16.84 15.60
CA TRP A 239 -9.99 17.90 15.20
C TRP A 239 -10.17 18.95 16.30
N ILE A 240 -10.27 18.52 17.55
CA ILE A 240 -10.41 19.42 18.71
C ILE A 240 -9.13 20.23 18.92
N SER A 241 -7.95 19.60 18.86
CA SER A 241 -6.66 20.28 19.07
C SER A 241 -6.40 21.37 18.03
N ARG A 242 -7.02 21.25 16.85
CA ARG A 242 -6.96 22.22 15.75
C ARG A 242 -8.08 23.26 15.75
N GLY A 243 -8.90 23.29 16.80
CA GLY A 243 -9.85 24.37 17.07
C GLY A 243 -11.27 24.16 16.57
N LEU A 244 -11.64 22.97 16.08
CA LEU A 244 -13.05 22.65 15.83
C LEU A 244 -13.69 22.18 17.15
N PRO A 245 -14.72 22.86 17.69
CA PRO A 245 -15.33 22.46 18.94
C PRO A 245 -16.16 21.18 18.78
N ALA A 246 -16.23 20.36 19.84
CA ALA A 246 -16.93 19.08 19.80
C ALA A 246 -18.43 19.21 19.43
N GLU A 247 -19.09 20.31 19.84
CA GLU A 247 -20.49 20.61 19.50
C GLU A 247 -20.74 20.88 18.01
N LYS A 248 -19.67 21.05 17.22
CA LYS A 248 -19.72 21.10 15.74
C LYS A 248 -19.41 19.78 15.07
N MET A 249 -19.24 18.69 15.82
CA MET A 249 -18.92 17.38 15.25
C MET A 249 -20.09 16.41 15.38
N VAL A 250 -20.36 15.69 14.31
CA VAL A 250 -21.26 14.54 14.29
C VAL A 250 -20.43 13.31 13.99
N LEU A 251 -20.39 12.35 14.91
CA LEU A 251 -19.60 11.13 14.73
C LEU A 251 -20.27 10.19 13.74
N GLY A 252 -19.54 9.77 12.71
CA GLY A 252 -20.01 8.79 11.75
C GLY A 252 -20.04 7.38 12.33
N LEU A 253 -21.13 6.66 12.06
CA LEU A 253 -21.34 5.26 12.45
C LEU A 253 -21.58 4.42 11.20
N GLU A 254 -20.88 3.31 11.10
CA GLU A 254 -20.93 2.40 9.96
C GLU A 254 -21.85 1.20 10.22
N TYR A 255 -22.82 0.99 9.31
CA TYR A 255 -23.75 -0.16 9.35
C TYR A 255 -23.35 -1.24 8.34
N HIS A 256 -22.05 -1.37 8.09
CA HIS A 256 -21.46 -2.42 7.28
C HIS A 256 -20.11 -2.81 7.88
N GLY A 257 -19.61 -3.98 7.51
CA GLY A 257 -18.31 -4.46 7.95
C GLY A 257 -17.46 -4.93 6.78
N TYR A 258 -16.20 -5.22 7.07
CA TYR A 258 -15.29 -5.88 6.15
C TYR A 258 -14.86 -7.23 6.70
N ALA A 259 -14.58 -8.16 5.80
CA ALA A 259 -14.11 -9.49 6.14
C ALA A 259 -12.81 -9.78 5.39
N TRP A 260 -11.93 -10.54 6.05
CA TRP A 260 -10.65 -10.96 5.50
C TRP A 260 -10.64 -12.47 5.30
N MET A 261 -9.99 -12.92 4.24
CA MET A 261 -9.62 -14.32 4.09
C MET A 261 -8.28 -14.57 4.79
N LEU A 262 -8.35 -15.21 5.96
CA LEU A 262 -7.20 -15.56 6.78
C LEU A 262 -6.23 -16.48 6.03
N ALA A 263 -4.95 -16.22 6.22
CA ALA A 263 -3.86 -17.10 5.79
C ALA A 263 -3.86 -18.43 6.54
N ASP A 264 -4.04 -18.36 7.85
CA ASP A 264 -4.15 -19.48 8.77
C ASP A 264 -5.47 -19.35 9.54
N LEU A 265 -6.33 -20.36 9.43
CA LEU A 265 -7.63 -20.36 10.09
C LEU A 265 -7.53 -20.44 11.63
N THR A 266 -6.36 -20.81 12.15
CA THR A 266 -6.10 -20.87 13.60
C THR A 266 -5.60 -19.53 14.16
N ALA A 267 -5.03 -18.66 13.33
CA ALA A 267 -4.66 -17.29 13.68
C ALA A 267 -5.78 -16.33 13.25
N ASN A 268 -6.73 -16.08 14.15
CA ASN A 268 -7.98 -15.37 13.87
C ASN A 268 -8.19 -14.10 14.71
N GLU A 269 -7.11 -13.58 15.29
CA GLU A 269 -7.09 -12.31 16.04
C GLU A 269 -6.91 -11.09 15.11
N ILE A 270 -7.10 -9.88 15.64
CA ILE A 270 -6.75 -8.64 14.94
C ILE A 270 -5.24 -8.62 14.68
N GLY A 271 -4.82 -8.24 13.47
CA GLY A 271 -3.43 -8.28 13.01
C GLY A 271 -3.03 -9.60 12.34
N SER A 272 -3.91 -10.61 12.32
CA SER A 272 -3.62 -11.90 11.67
C SER A 272 -3.43 -11.75 10.17
N SER A 273 -2.48 -12.49 9.60
CA SER A 273 -2.20 -12.43 8.16
C SER A 273 -3.41 -12.83 7.29
N ALA A 274 -3.60 -12.10 6.20
CA ALA A 274 -4.70 -12.26 5.27
C ALA A 274 -4.21 -12.20 3.82
N THR A 275 -4.95 -12.84 2.91
CA THR A 275 -4.51 -13.03 1.52
C THR A 275 -5.32 -12.26 0.47
N GLU A 276 -6.36 -11.53 0.88
CA GLU A 276 -7.32 -10.92 -0.06
C GLU A 276 -6.71 -9.76 -0.86
N ALA A 277 -5.97 -8.85 -0.21
CA ALA A 277 -5.37 -7.70 -0.89
C ALA A 277 -4.37 -8.13 -1.97
N ILE A 278 -3.48 -9.10 -1.66
CA ILE A 278 -2.51 -9.57 -2.65
C ILE A 278 -3.18 -10.31 -3.82
N ARG A 279 -4.24 -11.09 -3.57
CA ARG A 279 -5.04 -11.73 -4.63
C ARG A 279 -5.72 -10.69 -5.50
N THR A 280 -6.29 -9.66 -4.90
CA THR A 280 -6.96 -8.55 -5.61
C THR A 280 -5.99 -7.82 -6.53
N LYS A 281 -4.77 -7.49 -6.06
CA LYS A 281 -3.73 -6.85 -6.89
C LYS A 281 -3.34 -7.70 -8.11
N VAL A 282 -3.22 -9.01 -7.93
CA VAL A 282 -2.88 -9.95 -9.02
C VAL A 282 -4.01 -10.08 -10.03
N SER A 283 -5.26 -10.19 -9.56
CA SER A 283 -6.44 -10.16 -10.42
C SER A 283 -6.53 -8.87 -11.23
N TYR A 284 -6.30 -7.71 -10.60
CA TYR A 284 -6.24 -6.42 -11.28
C TYR A 284 -5.16 -6.39 -12.37
N ALA A 285 -3.93 -6.84 -12.05
CA ALA A 285 -2.83 -6.88 -13.01
C ALA A 285 -3.20 -7.70 -14.24
N ARG A 286 -3.92 -8.81 -14.06
CA ARG A 286 -4.41 -9.66 -15.15
C ARG A 286 -5.50 -9.00 -15.98
N GLU A 287 -6.51 -8.42 -15.32
CA GLU A 287 -7.61 -7.73 -15.99
C GLU A 287 -7.10 -6.56 -16.86
N LYS A 288 -6.04 -5.89 -16.42
CA LYS A 288 -5.38 -4.81 -17.17
C LYS A 288 -4.36 -5.30 -18.20
N GLY A 289 -4.08 -6.60 -18.26
CA GLY A 289 -3.09 -7.15 -19.17
C GLY A 289 -1.66 -6.70 -18.86
N LEU A 290 -1.35 -6.41 -17.60
CA LEU A 290 0.03 -6.11 -17.17
C LEU A 290 0.92 -7.36 -17.34
N LEU A 291 2.23 -7.15 -17.46
CA LEU A 291 3.20 -8.22 -17.67
C LEU A 291 3.23 -9.23 -16.51
N GLY A 292 3.03 -8.77 -15.27
CA GLY A 292 3.05 -9.61 -14.08
C GLY A 292 2.98 -8.81 -12.78
N TYR A 293 3.64 -9.31 -11.74
CA TYR A 293 3.80 -8.68 -10.43
C TYR A 293 5.23 -8.90 -9.91
N LYS A 294 5.73 -7.98 -9.07
CA LYS A 294 7.00 -8.09 -8.33
C LYS A 294 6.72 -7.94 -6.84
N VAL A 295 7.44 -8.68 -5.99
CA VAL A 295 7.28 -8.64 -4.52
C VAL A 295 8.56 -8.11 -3.87
N TRP A 296 8.42 -7.07 -3.05
CA TRP A 296 9.51 -6.53 -2.25
C TRP A 296 9.22 -6.75 -0.75
N HIS A 297 10.00 -7.55 -0.03
CA HIS A 297 10.87 -8.62 -0.52
C HIS A 297 10.43 -9.95 0.09
N VAL A 298 10.79 -11.07 -0.55
CA VAL A 298 10.25 -12.41 -0.23
C VAL A 298 10.45 -12.83 1.24
N ALA A 299 11.48 -12.33 1.92
CA ALA A 299 11.71 -12.64 3.34
C ALA A 299 10.66 -12.05 4.30
N ASN A 300 9.84 -11.10 3.85
CA ASN A 300 8.71 -10.57 4.64
C ASN A 300 7.46 -11.46 4.55
N ASP A 301 7.49 -12.50 3.70
CA ASP A 301 6.39 -13.46 3.63
C ASP A 301 6.54 -14.49 4.74
N ASP A 302 5.46 -14.70 5.50
CA ASP A 302 5.44 -15.73 6.53
C ASP A 302 5.19 -17.09 5.87
N ASN A 303 6.23 -17.92 5.82
CA ASN A 303 6.17 -19.30 5.30
C ASN A 303 5.54 -19.42 3.89
N TRP A 304 5.85 -18.46 3.02
CA TRP A 304 5.40 -18.39 1.63
C TRP A 304 3.88 -18.28 1.47
N VAL A 305 3.15 -17.84 2.49
CA VAL A 305 1.69 -17.76 2.49
C VAL A 305 1.21 -16.83 1.38
N LEU A 306 1.71 -15.60 1.33
CA LEU A 306 1.29 -14.60 0.34
C LEU A 306 1.72 -15.05 -1.06
N SER A 307 2.95 -15.56 -1.19
CA SER A 307 3.48 -16.09 -2.45
C SER A 307 2.63 -17.24 -3.00
N LYS A 308 2.18 -18.17 -2.14
CA LYS A 308 1.28 -19.27 -2.55
C LYS A 308 -0.11 -18.76 -2.92
N ALA A 309 -0.63 -17.76 -2.20
CA ALA A 309 -1.94 -17.19 -2.49
C ALA A 309 -1.96 -16.55 -3.88
N VAL A 310 -0.90 -15.82 -4.21
CA VAL A 310 -0.69 -15.23 -5.55
C VAL A 310 -0.54 -16.29 -6.63
N ALA A 311 0.29 -17.32 -6.41
CA ALA A 311 0.48 -18.41 -7.37
C ALA A 311 -0.83 -19.16 -7.68
N GLN A 312 -1.70 -19.37 -6.68
CA GLN A 312 -3.01 -19.99 -6.88
C GLN A 312 -3.96 -19.10 -7.69
N GLU A 313 -3.89 -17.78 -7.49
CA GLU A 313 -4.64 -16.85 -8.34
C GLU A 313 -4.09 -16.89 -9.77
N ASP A 314 -2.77 -17.09 -9.91
CA ASP A 314 -2.09 -17.18 -11.20
C ASP A 314 -2.58 -18.39 -12.04
N GLU A 315 -2.75 -19.55 -11.41
CA GLU A 315 -3.22 -20.78 -12.06
C GLU A 315 -4.65 -20.69 -12.65
N LYS A 316 -5.46 -19.72 -12.21
CA LYS A 316 -6.85 -19.57 -12.70
C LYS A 316 -6.97 -18.95 -14.10
N ASP A 317 -5.87 -18.51 -14.74
CA ASP A 317 -5.90 -17.83 -16.06
C ASP A 317 -6.45 -18.77 -17.17
N PRO A 318 -7.50 -18.36 -17.91
CA PRO A 318 -8.00 -19.09 -19.09
C PRO A 318 -6.93 -19.36 -20.17
N ARG A 319 -5.92 -18.50 -20.31
CA ARG A 319 -4.80 -18.67 -21.27
C ARG A 319 -3.92 -19.85 -20.89
N ASN A 320 -3.67 -20.05 -19.60
CA ASN A 320 -2.91 -21.20 -19.09
C ASN A 320 -3.70 -22.51 -19.30
N LYS A 321 -5.04 -22.47 -19.16
CA LYS A 321 -5.90 -23.62 -19.50
C LYS A 321 -5.83 -24.00 -20.98
N ARG A 322 -5.78 -23.01 -21.90
CA ARG A 322 -5.61 -23.27 -23.35
C ARG A 322 -4.25 -23.88 -23.68
N GLN A 323 -3.16 -23.39 -23.08
CA GLN A 323 -1.83 -23.99 -23.28
C GLN A 323 -1.77 -25.42 -22.74
N LEU A 324 -2.35 -25.68 -21.56
CA LEU A 324 -2.43 -27.03 -21.00
C LEU A 324 -3.26 -27.98 -21.89
N LEU A 325 -4.39 -27.50 -22.42
CA LEU A 325 -5.22 -28.24 -23.38
C LEU A 325 -4.44 -28.55 -24.67
N LEU A 326 -3.66 -27.60 -25.20
CA LEU A 326 -2.83 -27.81 -26.39
C LEU A 326 -1.71 -28.84 -26.13
N VAL A 327 -1.05 -28.77 -24.98
CA VAL A 327 -0.02 -29.75 -24.57
C VAL A 327 -0.58 -31.16 -24.41
N ILE A 328 -1.87 -31.30 -24.07
CA ILE A 328 -2.54 -32.60 -23.98
C ILE A 328 -3.07 -33.07 -25.36
N LEU A 329 -3.64 -32.18 -26.16
CA LEU A 329 -4.27 -32.52 -27.44
C LEU A 329 -3.26 -32.81 -28.56
N LEU A 330 -2.10 -32.14 -28.58
CA LEU A 330 -1.08 -32.33 -29.62
C LEU A 330 -0.44 -33.74 -29.61
N PRO A 331 -0.06 -34.32 -28.45
CA PRO A 331 0.41 -35.70 -28.40
C PRO A 331 -0.66 -36.70 -28.84
N ILE A 332 -1.91 -36.50 -28.41
CA ILE A 332 -3.04 -37.39 -28.73
C ILE A 332 -3.28 -37.42 -30.24
N THR A 333 -3.34 -36.25 -30.89
CA THR A 333 -3.53 -36.16 -32.35
C THR A 333 -2.36 -36.77 -33.11
N ALA A 334 -1.12 -36.55 -32.68
CA ALA A 334 0.07 -37.17 -33.29
C ALA A 334 0.03 -38.71 -33.19
N THR A 335 -0.36 -39.28 -32.05
CA THR A 335 -0.53 -40.73 -31.92
C THR A 335 -1.63 -41.28 -32.82
N VAL A 336 -2.77 -40.60 -32.95
CA VAL A 336 -3.86 -41.04 -33.84
C VAL A 336 -3.40 -41.04 -35.30
N ILE A 337 -2.68 -40.00 -35.73
CA ILE A 337 -2.13 -39.92 -37.10
C ILE A 337 -1.15 -41.07 -37.36
N LEU A 338 -0.23 -41.36 -36.42
CA LEU A 338 0.71 -42.47 -36.55
C LEU A 338 0.01 -43.83 -36.66
N VAL A 339 -1.07 -44.04 -35.90
CA VAL A 339 -1.88 -45.26 -35.98
C VAL A 339 -2.60 -45.37 -37.33
N LEU A 340 -3.15 -44.26 -37.85
CA LEU A 340 -3.82 -44.25 -39.16
C LEU A 340 -2.84 -44.47 -40.32
N VAL A 341 -1.64 -43.87 -40.26
CA VAL A 341 -0.58 -44.06 -41.27
C VAL A 341 -0.05 -45.48 -41.24
N SER A 342 0.18 -46.06 -40.06
CA SER A 342 0.61 -47.45 -39.94
C SER A 342 -0.48 -48.44 -40.38
N ALA A 343 -1.75 -48.18 -40.08
CA ALA A 343 -2.88 -48.98 -40.55
C ALA A 343 -3.05 -48.91 -42.07
N THR A 344 -2.95 -47.72 -42.68
CA THR A 344 -3.04 -47.56 -44.14
C THR A 344 -1.84 -48.17 -44.86
N TRP A 345 -0.63 -48.03 -44.32
CA TRP A 345 0.55 -48.73 -44.82
C TRP A 345 0.38 -50.25 -44.73
N TYR A 346 -0.13 -50.76 -43.62
CA TYR A 346 -0.41 -52.18 -43.42
C TYR A 346 -1.48 -52.71 -44.40
N LEU A 347 -2.57 -51.97 -44.60
CA LEU A 347 -3.63 -52.32 -45.55
C LEU A 347 -3.13 -52.28 -47.00
N ARG A 348 -2.31 -51.30 -47.38
CA ARG A 348 -1.65 -51.25 -48.70
C ARG A 348 -0.69 -52.42 -48.90
N LYS A 349 0.12 -52.74 -47.90
CA LYS A 349 1.03 -53.89 -47.92
C LYS A 349 0.26 -55.21 -48.03
N ARG A 350 -0.89 -55.33 -47.35
CA ARG A 350 -1.79 -56.48 -47.45
C ARG A 350 -2.45 -56.58 -48.82
N ALA A 351 -2.87 -55.46 -49.42
CA ALA A 351 -3.43 -55.44 -50.77
C ALA A 351 -2.38 -55.82 -51.85
N CYS A 352 -1.12 -55.37 -51.70
CA CYS A 352 -0.02 -55.81 -52.56
C CYS A 352 0.33 -57.30 -52.37
N ARG A 353 0.23 -57.81 -51.14
CA ARG A 353 0.46 -59.23 -50.84
C ARG A 353 -0.67 -60.14 -51.36
N ASN A 354 -1.91 -59.66 -51.35
CA ASN A 354 -3.04 -60.38 -51.96
C ASN A 354 -2.99 -60.37 -53.50
N LYS A 355 -2.25 -59.45 -54.13
CA LYS A 355 -1.92 -59.51 -55.57
C LYS A 355 -0.79 -60.47 -55.92
N ALA A 356 -0.05 -60.96 -54.92
CA ALA A 356 1.09 -61.86 -55.10
C ALA A 356 0.80 -63.30 -54.61
N GLN A 357 -0.47 -63.62 -54.38
CA GLN A 357 -0.87 -64.91 -53.81
C GLN A 357 -2.24 -65.37 -54.35
N GLU A 358 -2.39 -65.31 -55.68
CA GLU A 358 -3.17 -66.29 -56.46
C GLU A 358 -2.17 -67.29 -57.04
N ASP A 359 -1.58 -68.13 -56.18
CA ASP A 359 -1.15 -69.47 -56.55
C ASP A 359 -0.83 -70.26 -55.26
N GLU A 360 -1.50 -71.40 -55.18
CA GLU A 360 -1.32 -72.57 -54.32
C GLU A 360 -1.67 -72.58 -52.80
N LYS A 361 -2.14 -73.77 -52.42
CA LYS A 361 -3.01 -74.14 -51.29
C LYS A 361 -2.26 -74.51 -49.99
N ASN A 362 -2.84 -74.07 -48.86
CA ASN A 362 -2.94 -74.75 -47.54
C ASN A 362 -1.64 -75.01 -46.72
N PRO A 363 -1.71 -75.43 -45.43
CA PRO A 363 -2.30 -74.79 -44.25
C PRO A 363 -1.25 -74.45 -43.15
N GLY A 364 -1.59 -73.52 -42.26
CA GLY A 364 -1.13 -73.52 -40.86
C GLY A 364 0.23 -72.88 -40.55
N ASN A 365 0.21 -71.62 -40.10
CA ASN A 365 1.22 -71.17 -39.13
C ASN A 365 0.68 -70.05 -38.21
N LYS A 366 0.28 -70.41 -36.99
CA LYS A 366 -0.23 -69.49 -35.95
C LYS A 366 0.86 -68.54 -35.39
N ARG A 367 2.06 -68.47 -35.99
CA ARG A 367 3.15 -67.56 -35.58
C ARG A 367 2.91 -66.09 -35.90
N HIS A 368 2.08 -65.75 -36.89
CA HIS A 368 1.84 -64.34 -37.25
C HIS A 368 0.95 -63.59 -36.26
N TYR A 369 0.02 -64.27 -35.58
CA TYR A 369 -0.74 -63.66 -34.49
C TYR A 369 0.14 -63.37 -33.27
N LEU A 370 1.11 -64.26 -32.97
CA LEU A 370 2.09 -64.04 -31.90
C LEU A 370 2.96 -62.80 -32.15
N LEU A 371 3.40 -62.56 -33.39
CA LEU A 371 4.24 -61.40 -33.74
C LEU A 371 3.53 -60.04 -33.63
N ILE A 372 2.19 -60.01 -33.59
CA ILE A 372 1.40 -58.78 -33.40
C ILE A 372 0.90 -58.68 -31.95
N LEU A 373 0.48 -59.80 -31.34
CA LEU A 373 0.07 -59.82 -29.93
C LEU A 373 1.23 -59.50 -28.98
N LEU A 374 2.45 -59.97 -29.25
CA LEU A 374 3.59 -59.75 -28.37
C LEU A 374 3.97 -58.26 -28.23
N PRO A 375 4.15 -57.47 -29.32
CA PRO A 375 4.47 -56.06 -29.18
C PRO A 375 3.29 -55.21 -28.69
N THR A 376 2.04 -55.56 -29.02
CA THR A 376 0.85 -54.85 -28.50
C THR A 376 0.59 -55.14 -27.02
N ALA A 377 0.80 -56.39 -26.59
CA ALA A 377 0.78 -56.73 -25.16
C ALA A 377 1.96 -56.06 -24.42
N ALA A 378 3.16 -55.99 -25.03
CA ALA A 378 4.31 -55.32 -24.43
C ALA A 378 4.09 -53.80 -24.26
N THR A 379 3.49 -53.11 -25.24
CA THR A 379 3.18 -51.68 -25.12
C THR A 379 2.08 -51.42 -24.10
N VAL A 380 1.01 -52.22 -24.09
CA VAL A 380 -0.04 -52.11 -23.04
C VAL A 380 0.55 -52.39 -21.66
N THR A 381 1.44 -53.38 -21.54
CA THR A 381 2.11 -53.69 -20.27
C THR A 381 3.02 -52.54 -19.82
N LEU A 382 3.79 -51.92 -20.73
CA LEU A 382 4.63 -50.76 -20.42
C LEU A 382 3.78 -49.55 -19.99
N VAL A 383 2.64 -49.31 -20.63
CA VAL A 383 1.71 -48.24 -20.23
C VAL A 383 1.10 -48.53 -18.86
N LEU A 384 0.70 -49.78 -18.58
CA LEU A 384 0.17 -50.16 -17.27
C LEU A 384 1.23 -50.11 -16.17
N VAL A 385 2.49 -50.48 -16.47
CA VAL A 385 3.64 -50.36 -15.55
C VAL A 385 3.96 -48.90 -15.28
N TYR A 386 3.95 -48.04 -16.30
CA TYR A 386 4.14 -46.61 -16.13
C TYR A 386 3.00 -45.97 -15.35
N ALA A 387 1.74 -46.34 -15.64
CA ALA A 387 0.57 -45.88 -14.90
C ALA A 387 0.60 -46.34 -13.44
N THR A 388 0.95 -47.59 -13.16
CA THR A 388 1.11 -48.07 -11.77
C THR A 388 2.32 -47.46 -11.08
N TRP A 389 3.43 -47.22 -11.77
CA TRP A 389 4.56 -46.46 -11.22
C TRP A 389 4.17 -45.02 -10.90
N TYR A 390 3.44 -44.36 -11.79
CA TYR A 390 2.96 -42.99 -11.60
C TYR A 390 1.93 -42.90 -10.46
N LEU A 391 0.96 -43.83 -10.40
CA LEU A 391 0.01 -43.94 -9.30
C LEU A 391 0.68 -44.32 -7.97
N ARG A 392 1.71 -45.16 -7.98
CA ARG A 392 2.53 -45.46 -6.79
C ARG A 392 3.40 -44.28 -6.37
N LYS A 393 3.94 -43.50 -7.31
CA LYS A 393 4.69 -42.25 -7.03
C LYS A 393 3.77 -41.19 -6.45
N ARG A 394 2.53 -41.08 -6.97
CA ARG A 394 1.46 -40.22 -6.44
C ARG A 394 0.98 -40.69 -5.06
N ALA A 395 0.77 -42.00 -4.86
CA ALA A 395 0.41 -42.58 -3.56
C ALA A 395 1.53 -42.48 -2.53
N ARG A 396 2.82 -42.58 -2.92
CA ARG A 396 3.98 -42.33 -2.05
C ARG A 396 4.12 -40.85 -1.69
N ARG A 397 3.77 -39.92 -2.58
CA ARG A 397 3.63 -38.47 -2.27
C ARG A 397 2.50 -38.21 -1.28
N ASN A 398 1.35 -38.88 -1.42
CA ASN A 398 0.25 -38.80 -0.44
C ASN A 398 0.57 -39.49 0.90
N LYS A 399 1.34 -40.59 0.90
CA LYS A 399 1.77 -41.27 2.13
C LYS A 399 2.89 -40.52 2.85
N ARG A 400 3.71 -39.72 2.14
CA ARG A 400 4.63 -38.72 2.74
C ARG A 400 3.87 -37.54 3.36
N ARG A 401 2.71 -37.16 2.83
CA ARG A 401 1.79 -36.19 3.46
C ARG A 401 0.98 -36.73 4.65
N MET A 402 1.04 -38.03 4.91
CA MET A 402 0.25 -38.68 5.98
C MET A 402 1.13 -39.52 6.93
N GLY A 403 2.47 -39.35 6.84
CA GLY A 403 3.48 -40.09 7.60
C GLY A 403 4.44 -39.22 8.41
N GLU A 404 4.44 -37.90 8.24
CA GLU A 404 5.16 -36.95 9.12
C GLU A 404 4.21 -36.29 10.12
N GLY A 405 3.27 -37.10 10.63
CA GLY A 405 2.41 -36.81 11.78
C GLY A 405 2.77 -37.66 13.00
N LYS A 406 3.99 -38.21 13.07
CA LYS A 406 4.54 -38.92 14.23
C LYS A 406 6.05 -38.76 14.34
N GLU A 407 6.50 -37.51 14.46
CA GLU A 407 7.77 -37.19 15.13
C GLU A 407 7.73 -35.79 15.77
N SER A 408 6.55 -35.40 16.27
CA SER A 408 6.35 -34.23 17.14
C SER A 408 6.02 -34.68 18.57
N GLN A 409 6.75 -35.69 19.07
CA GLN A 409 6.56 -36.16 20.45
C GLN A 409 7.82 -36.83 21.04
N SER A 410 9.00 -36.22 20.87
CA SER A 410 10.13 -36.50 21.78
C SER A 410 11.19 -35.40 21.90
N LEU A 411 11.02 -34.24 21.26
CA LEU A 411 11.89 -33.06 21.49
C LEU A 411 11.06 -31.81 21.84
N PHE A 412 10.01 -32.01 22.63
CA PHE A 412 9.19 -30.95 23.24
C PHE A 412 9.04 -31.14 24.76
N LYS A 413 9.97 -31.84 25.43
CA LYS A 413 9.92 -31.99 26.90
C LYS A 413 11.23 -31.81 27.67
N THR A 414 12.31 -31.40 27.00
CA THR A 414 13.57 -31.03 27.67
C THR A 414 14.24 -30.01 26.77
N THR A 415 13.94 -28.71 26.80
CA THR A 415 14.40 -27.79 27.84
C THR A 415 13.68 -26.45 27.65
N MET A 416 12.38 -26.42 27.97
CA MET A 416 11.69 -25.23 28.45
C MET A 416 11.60 -25.38 29.98
N ALA A 417 12.78 -25.31 30.60
CA ALA A 417 12.97 -25.21 32.04
C ALA A 417 14.15 -24.26 32.29
N SER A 418 14.08 -23.05 31.73
CA SER A 418 14.80 -21.88 32.24
C SER A 418 14.10 -20.57 31.83
N ALA A 419 12.77 -20.52 31.96
CA ALA A 419 12.12 -19.25 32.25
C ALA A 419 12.15 -19.11 33.78
N GLY A 420 13.19 -18.45 34.29
CA GLY A 420 13.39 -18.33 35.72
C GLY A 420 14.66 -17.58 36.08
N ASN A 421 14.55 -16.25 36.07
CA ASN A 421 15.37 -15.31 36.83
C ASN A 421 16.70 -14.84 36.20
N ALA A 422 16.66 -13.66 35.57
CA ALA A 422 17.76 -12.69 35.58
C ALA A 422 17.14 -11.30 35.42
N ASN A 423 16.75 -10.66 36.53
CA ASN A 423 17.41 -9.45 36.99
C ASN A 423 18.70 -9.15 36.20
N ALA A 424 18.59 -8.34 35.16
CA ALA A 424 19.71 -7.55 34.69
C ALA A 424 19.71 -6.25 35.51
N PRO A 425 20.58 -6.09 36.54
CA PRO A 425 20.84 -4.78 37.09
C PRO A 425 21.57 -3.98 36.00
N ASN A 426 21.13 -2.74 35.75
CA ASN A 426 21.68 -1.75 34.80
C ASN A 426 20.90 -1.53 33.48
N LEU A 427 19.56 -1.67 33.46
CA LEU A 427 18.79 -0.87 32.50
C LEU A 427 18.62 0.55 33.07
N LEU A 428 19.40 1.50 32.58
CA LEU A 428 19.24 2.92 32.91
C LEU A 428 17.96 3.44 32.24
N VAL A 429 16.94 3.71 33.05
CA VAL A 429 15.69 4.34 32.62
C VAL A 429 15.83 5.84 32.86
N PHE A 430 15.96 6.61 31.78
CA PHE A 430 16.01 8.08 31.83
C PHE A 430 14.60 8.66 31.74
N ARG A 431 14.30 9.67 32.56
CA ARG A 431 13.01 10.37 32.47
C ARG A 431 13.06 11.35 31.29
N LEU A 432 11.90 11.61 30.68
CA LEU A 432 11.78 12.57 29.58
C LEU A 432 12.35 13.95 29.92
N THR A 433 12.26 14.36 31.19
CA THR A 433 12.86 15.61 31.67
C THR A 433 14.39 15.60 31.57
N ASP A 434 15.02 14.47 31.92
CA ASP A 434 16.46 14.29 31.86
C ASP A 434 16.92 14.26 30.38
N LEU A 435 16.09 13.70 29.48
CA LEU A 435 16.32 13.70 28.03
C LEU A 435 16.15 15.09 27.39
N VAL A 436 15.15 15.87 27.82
CA VAL A 436 14.92 17.25 27.35
C VAL A 436 16.06 18.15 27.80
N GLU A 437 16.57 17.98 29.02
CA GLU A 437 17.71 18.75 29.53
C GLU A 437 19.02 18.35 28.82
N ALA A 438 19.27 17.04 28.66
CA ALA A 438 20.48 16.54 28.00
C ALA A 438 20.56 16.86 26.50
N THR A 439 19.42 16.94 25.81
CA THR A 439 19.37 17.30 24.38
C THR A 439 19.25 18.80 24.15
N ASN A 440 19.21 19.61 25.23
CA ASN A 440 18.88 21.03 25.21
C ASN A 440 17.61 21.29 24.39
N ASN A 441 16.51 20.66 24.81
CA ASN A 441 15.20 20.69 24.17
C ASN A 441 15.23 20.24 22.70
N PHE A 442 15.97 19.17 22.41
CA PHE A 442 16.11 18.60 21.07
C PHE A 442 16.59 19.62 20.02
N LEU A 443 17.46 20.56 20.41
CA LEU A 443 18.08 21.47 19.46
C LEU A 443 18.74 20.70 18.31
N PHE A 444 18.60 21.24 17.10
CA PHE A 444 19.08 20.61 15.87
C PHE A 444 20.57 20.23 15.92
N GLU A 445 21.38 21.03 16.61
CA GLU A 445 22.82 20.83 16.79
C GLU A 445 23.17 19.60 17.66
N ASN A 446 22.20 19.10 18.44
CA ASN A 446 22.33 17.95 19.34
C ASN A 446 21.65 16.68 18.79
N LYS A 447 21.23 16.70 17.52
CA LYS A 447 20.59 15.56 16.84
C LYS A 447 21.62 14.46 16.61
N LEU A 448 21.50 13.34 17.33
CA LEU A 448 22.29 12.13 17.07
C LEU A 448 21.43 11.14 16.24
N GLY A 449 21.96 10.69 15.10
CA GLY A 449 21.40 9.55 14.36
C GLY A 449 20.51 9.88 13.17
N GLU A 450 20.98 10.72 12.25
CA GLU A 450 20.61 10.52 10.83
C GLU A 450 21.54 9.41 10.27
N ASP A 451 20.99 8.48 9.49
CA ASP A 451 21.69 7.38 8.79
C ASP A 451 22.33 6.25 9.62
N GLY A 452 21.77 5.93 10.80
CA GLY A 452 21.99 4.64 11.49
C GLY A 452 23.37 4.38 12.11
N TYR A 453 24.42 5.13 11.73
CA TYR A 453 25.80 4.99 12.24
C TYR A 453 26.50 6.32 12.55
N GLY A 454 25.76 7.44 12.66
CA GLY A 454 26.29 8.78 12.96
C GLY A 454 27.40 8.88 14.04
N PRO A 455 27.35 8.14 15.16
CA PRO A 455 28.41 8.13 16.15
C PRO A 455 29.76 7.61 15.63
N VAL A 456 29.76 6.64 14.70
CA VAL A 456 30.98 6.05 14.14
C VAL A 456 31.71 7.05 13.23
N TYR A 457 30.97 7.82 12.43
CA TYR A 457 31.53 8.88 11.59
C TYR A 457 32.05 10.05 12.40
N LYS A 458 31.27 10.49 13.41
CA LYS A 458 31.70 11.53 14.35
C LYS A 458 33.00 11.14 15.05
N ALA A 459 33.14 9.88 15.47
CA ALA A 459 34.37 9.35 16.06
C ALA A 459 35.56 9.40 15.08
N TYR A 460 35.36 8.98 13.82
CA TYR A 460 36.41 8.99 12.79
C TYR A 460 36.88 10.42 12.45
N ASP A 461 35.95 11.36 12.26
CA ASP A 461 36.27 12.75 11.91
C ASP A 461 36.99 13.45 13.07
N LEU A 462 36.51 13.26 14.30
CA LEU A 462 37.17 13.80 15.50
C LEU A 462 38.55 13.19 15.69
N TRP A 463 38.70 11.87 15.51
CA TRP A 463 40.01 11.20 15.56
C TRP A 463 40.97 11.76 14.49
N LYS A 464 40.54 11.90 13.23
CA LYS A 464 41.35 12.44 12.12
C LYS A 464 41.79 13.89 12.34
N CYS A 465 41.02 14.66 13.09
CA CYS A 465 41.33 16.06 13.43
C CYS A 465 42.09 16.24 14.75
N ASP A 466 42.64 15.17 15.35
CA ASP A 466 43.29 15.18 16.68
C ASP A 466 42.36 15.65 17.82
N LYS A 467 41.05 15.45 17.64
CA LYS A 467 39.98 15.84 18.56
C LYS A 467 39.20 14.64 19.12
N GLY A 468 39.74 13.43 19.03
CA GLY A 468 39.04 12.21 19.43
C GLY A 468 38.55 12.21 20.89
N MET A 469 39.22 12.94 21.78
CA MET A 469 38.76 13.11 23.16
C MET A 469 37.42 13.86 23.28
N GLU A 470 37.03 14.69 22.31
CA GLU A 470 35.72 15.36 22.27
C GLU A 470 34.55 14.39 22.02
N PHE A 471 34.85 13.16 21.57
CA PHE A 471 33.86 12.10 21.42
C PHE A 471 33.64 11.31 22.72
N MET A 472 34.62 11.33 23.63
CA MET A 472 34.59 10.51 24.83
C MET A 472 33.62 11.10 25.86
N ASP A 473 32.89 10.23 26.54
CA ASP A 473 32.03 10.65 27.64
C ASP A 473 32.89 11.27 28.77
N PRO A 474 32.57 12.47 29.28
CA PRO A 474 33.33 13.11 30.35
C PRO A 474 33.45 12.26 31.64
N SER A 475 32.54 11.31 31.87
CA SER A 475 32.62 10.37 33.00
C SER A 475 33.74 9.33 32.85
N LEU A 476 34.28 9.15 31.65
CA LEU A 476 35.43 8.29 31.34
C LEU A 476 36.76 9.06 31.38
N ASP A 477 36.72 10.39 31.53
CA ASP A 477 37.91 11.25 31.62
C ASP A 477 38.61 11.06 32.97
N ASP A 478 39.32 9.94 33.10
CA ASP A 478 40.38 9.83 34.07
C ASP A 478 41.60 10.57 33.47
N THR A 479 42.07 11.59 34.18
CA THR A 479 43.13 12.50 33.72
C THR A 479 44.49 11.81 33.49
N TYR A 480 44.57 10.48 33.69
CA TYR A 480 45.76 9.64 33.60
C TYR A 480 45.69 8.56 32.49
N SER A 481 44.56 8.38 31.79
CA SER A 481 44.33 7.28 30.82
C SER A 481 43.79 7.72 29.46
N SER A 482 43.87 9.00 29.11
CA SER A 482 43.44 9.54 27.80
C SER A 482 44.04 8.77 26.61
N CYS A 483 45.28 8.30 26.72
CA CYS A 483 45.94 7.47 25.72
C CYS A 483 45.28 6.09 25.52
N LYS A 484 44.65 5.51 26.56
CA LYS A 484 43.96 4.22 26.49
C LYS A 484 42.62 4.34 25.80
N LEU A 485 41.88 5.42 26.07
CA LEU A 485 40.61 5.71 25.42
C LEU A 485 40.80 5.97 23.92
N MET A 486 41.81 6.77 23.56
CA MET A 486 42.19 6.98 22.17
C MET A 486 42.59 5.68 21.47
N ARG A 487 43.33 4.80 22.16
CA ARG A 487 43.68 3.48 21.65
C ARG A 487 42.45 2.59 21.43
N CYS A 488 41.48 2.60 22.34
CA CYS A 488 40.22 1.87 22.17
C CYS A 488 39.41 2.40 20.99
N MET A 489 39.37 3.72 20.79
CA MET A 489 38.73 4.33 19.62
C MET A 489 39.40 3.90 18.32
N GLU A 490 40.74 3.91 18.26
CA GLU A 490 41.48 3.44 17.07
C GLU A 490 41.20 1.97 16.76
N ILE A 491 41.20 1.09 17.77
CA ILE A 491 40.85 -0.33 17.60
C ILE A 491 39.41 -0.48 17.10
N ALA A 492 38.46 0.29 17.65
CA ALA A 492 37.08 0.25 17.23
C ALA A 492 36.92 0.70 15.76
N LEU A 493 37.63 1.77 15.35
CA LEU A 493 37.65 2.26 13.98
C LEU A 493 38.25 1.23 13.01
N LEU A 494 39.27 0.47 13.41
CA LEU A 494 39.82 -0.65 12.61
C LEU A 494 38.81 -1.80 12.43
N CYS A 495 37.87 -2.00 13.36
CA CYS A 495 36.87 -3.07 13.25
C CYS A 495 35.74 -2.76 12.26
N VAL A 496 35.52 -1.48 11.95
CA VAL A 496 34.40 -0.99 11.14
C VAL A 496 34.83 -0.47 9.77
N GLN A 497 36.05 -0.83 9.33
CA GLN A 497 36.60 -0.44 8.03
C GLN A 497 35.67 -0.85 6.88
N GLU A 498 35.60 -0.02 5.84
CA GLU A 498 34.79 -0.29 4.65
C GLU A 498 35.13 -1.63 4.01
N ASN A 499 36.41 -1.86 3.71
CA ASN A 499 36.89 -3.12 3.18
C ASN A 499 37.02 -4.16 4.31
N PRO A 500 36.32 -5.32 4.24
CA PRO A 500 36.47 -6.38 5.23
C PRO A 500 37.90 -6.90 5.39
N ALA A 501 38.74 -6.81 4.34
CA ALA A 501 40.13 -7.24 4.38
C ALA A 501 41.04 -6.31 5.23
N ASP A 502 40.62 -5.07 5.44
CA ASP A 502 41.35 -4.10 6.28
C ASP A 502 40.98 -4.24 7.78
N ARG A 503 39.99 -5.08 8.11
CA ARG A 503 39.53 -5.32 9.50
C ARG A 503 40.45 -6.32 10.19
N PRO A 504 40.83 -6.10 11.46
CA PRO A 504 41.68 -7.02 12.19
C PRO A 504 40.96 -8.34 12.44
N SER A 505 41.71 -9.44 12.37
CA SER A 505 41.25 -10.73 12.87
C SER A 505 41.05 -10.70 14.38
N MET A 506 40.25 -11.63 14.93
CA MET A 506 40.04 -11.74 16.38
C MET A 506 41.36 -11.98 17.15
N LEU A 507 42.37 -12.59 16.51
CA LEU A 507 43.69 -12.80 17.09
C LEU A 507 44.46 -11.47 17.21
N GLU A 508 44.44 -10.66 16.16
CA GLU A 508 45.07 -9.33 16.15
C GLU A 508 44.39 -8.39 17.15
N LEU A 509 43.05 -8.41 17.21
CA LEU A 509 42.27 -7.64 18.19
C LEU A 509 42.60 -8.04 19.64
N SER A 510 42.72 -9.34 19.92
CA SER A 510 43.14 -9.82 21.25
C SER A 510 44.56 -9.38 21.61
N SER A 511 45.45 -9.29 20.61
CA SER A 511 46.82 -8.79 20.79
C SER A 511 46.85 -7.28 21.05
N MET A 512 46.10 -6.49 20.27
CA MET A 512 45.99 -5.04 20.39
C MET A 512 45.42 -4.60 21.75
N LEU A 513 44.46 -5.34 22.29
CA LEU A 513 43.85 -5.08 23.60
C LEU A 513 44.75 -5.46 24.79
N LYS A 514 45.68 -6.42 24.60
CA LYS A 514 46.57 -6.91 25.67
C LYS A 514 47.91 -6.16 25.73
N ASN A 515 48.31 -5.50 24.65
CA ASN A 515 49.61 -4.84 24.55
C ASN A 515 49.43 -3.36 24.19
N GLU A 516 49.68 -2.48 25.15
CA GLU A 516 49.54 -1.02 25.01
C GLU A 516 50.59 -0.38 24.08
N ILE A 517 51.63 -1.11 23.66
CA ILE A 517 52.74 -0.60 22.83
C ILE A 517 52.73 -1.23 21.41
N ALA A 518 51.77 -2.12 21.11
CA ALA A 518 51.69 -2.73 19.78
C ALA A 518 51.38 -1.65 18.71
N ALA A 519 52.16 -1.64 17.63
CA ALA A 519 51.93 -0.78 16.47
C ALA A 519 50.59 -1.16 15.82
N MET A 520 49.76 -0.16 15.51
CA MET A 520 48.46 -0.35 14.87
C MET A 520 48.48 0.28 13.48
N ASN A 521 47.73 -0.32 12.56
CA ASN A 521 47.47 0.31 11.28
C ASN A 521 46.61 1.55 11.51
N THR A 522 46.82 2.58 10.71
CA THR A 522 46.01 3.79 10.72
C THR A 522 44.60 3.45 10.24
N PRO A 523 43.54 3.67 11.03
CA PRO A 523 42.17 3.51 10.57
C PRO A 523 41.90 4.29 9.28
N LYS A 524 41.39 3.60 8.26
CA LYS A 524 40.79 4.25 7.08
C LYS A 524 39.30 4.50 7.35
N ARG A 525 38.59 5.02 6.36
CA ARG A 525 37.18 5.41 6.50
C ARG A 525 36.28 4.20 6.84
N PRO A 526 35.35 4.35 7.80
CA PRO A 526 34.32 3.34 8.08
C PRO A 526 33.38 3.11 6.89
N ALA A 527 32.80 1.90 6.80
CA ALA A 527 31.86 1.53 5.72
C ALA A 527 30.63 2.46 5.64
N PHE A 528 30.15 2.76 4.42
CA PHE A 528 28.90 3.47 4.06
C PHE A 528 28.91 5.01 4.04
N SER A 529 30.05 5.64 3.78
CA SER A 529 30.13 7.09 3.62
C SER A 529 29.42 7.61 2.36
N THR A 530 28.62 8.67 2.49
CA THR A 530 27.99 9.41 1.36
C THR A 530 28.94 10.35 0.61
N ARG A 531 30.20 10.53 1.07
CA ARG A 531 31.25 11.23 0.33
C ARG A 531 32.41 10.30 0.04
N ARG A 532 32.82 10.20 -1.23
CA ARG A 532 34.07 9.54 -1.64
C ARG A 532 35.24 10.42 -1.23
N ASP A 533 36.33 9.83 -0.76
CA ASP A 533 37.62 10.52 -0.78
C ASP A 533 38.01 10.68 -2.25
N GLU A 534 38.49 11.86 -2.65
CA GLU A 534 38.95 12.14 -4.03
C GLU A 534 40.25 11.37 -4.38
N ASP A 535 40.78 10.58 -3.44
CA ASP A 535 41.95 9.75 -3.67
C ASP A 535 41.53 8.33 -4.07
N GLY A 536 41.37 8.15 -5.38
CA GLY A 536 41.37 6.85 -6.05
C GLY A 536 39.99 6.21 -6.22
N VAL A 537 39.21 6.71 -7.19
CA VAL A 537 38.11 5.94 -7.78
C VAL A 537 38.72 4.67 -8.39
N GLN A 538 38.57 3.53 -7.72
CA GLN A 538 38.73 2.25 -8.40
C GLN A 538 37.44 2.03 -9.19
N GLU A 539 37.45 2.42 -10.47
CA GLU A 539 36.38 2.10 -11.42
C GLU A 539 36.24 0.57 -11.50
N PHE A 540 35.18 0.04 -10.89
CA PHE A 540 34.76 -1.33 -11.13
C PHE A 540 33.94 -1.34 -12.43
N THR A 541 34.61 -1.59 -13.55
CA THR A 541 33.93 -1.89 -14.82
C THR A 541 33.49 -3.36 -14.79
N ILE A 542 32.27 -3.62 -14.31
CA ILE A 542 31.70 -4.97 -14.37
C ILE A 542 31.25 -5.23 -15.80
N SER A 543 31.94 -6.14 -16.49
CA SER A 543 31.56 -6.55 -17.86
C SER A 543 30.33 -7.48 -17.84
N GLN A 544 29.58 -7.54 -18.93
CA GLN A 544 28.48 -8.51 -19.08
C GLN A 544 28.91 -9.95 -18.80
N GLN A 545 30.14 -10.33 -19.16
CA GLN A 545 30.68 -11.66 -18.93
C GLN A 545 30.82 -11.99 -17.43
N GLU A 546 31.11 -10.99 -16.61
CA GLU A 546 31.19 -11.12 -15.16
C GLU A 546 29.81 -11.32 -14.53
N ILE A 547 28.78 -10.57 -14.98
CA ILE A 547 27.38 -10.73 -14.53
C ILE A 547 26.89 -12.15 -14.78
N TRP A 548 27.15 -12.68 -15.98
CA TRP A 548 26.83 -14.06 -16.33
C TRP A 548 27.61 -15.08 -15.49
N SER A 549 28.88 -14.79 -15.16
CA SER A 549 29.70 -15.68 -14.32
C SER A 549 29.14 -15.86 -12.92
N TYR A 550 28.44 -14.84 -12.41
CA TYR A 550 27.71 -14.90 -11.14
C TYR A 550 26.30 -15.51 -11.27
N GLY A 551 25.89 -15.91 -12.49
CA GLY A 551 24.60 -16.55 -12.76
C GLY A 551 23.41 -15.60 -12.85
N PHE A 552 23.66 -14.29 -12.95
CA PHE A 552 22.61 -13.30 -13.17
C PHE A 552 22.30 -13.16 -14.67
N HIS A 553 21.02 -12.98 -14.97
CA HIS A 553 20.50 -12.87 -16.35
C HIS A 553 20.24 -11.41 -16.76
N GLY A 554 20.48 -10.47 -15.86
CA GLY A 554 20.08 -9.09 -16.03
C GLY A 554 20.52 -8.21 -14.87
N LEU A 555 20.21 -6.93 -15.03
CA LEU A 555 20.47 -5.88 -14.07
C LEU A 555 19.16 -5.14 -13.79
N ASP A 556 18.95 -4.82 -12.52
CA ASP A 556 17.82 -4.05 -12.04
C ASP A 556 18.35 -2.72 -11.49
N LEU A 557 17.92 -1.61 -12.07
CA LEU A 557 18.28 -0.28 -11.59
C LEU A 557 17.31 0.11 -10.46
N ASP A 558 17.80 0.03 -9.23
CA ASP A 558 17.07 0.49 -8.06
C ASP A 558 17.26 2.00 -7.85
N TRP A 559 16.17 2.73 -8.12
CA TRP A 559 15.82 4.07 -7.64
C TRP A 559 16.86 5.21 -7.78
N GLU A 560 16.49 6.20 -8.59
CA GLU A 560 16.95 7.59 -8.43
C GLU A 560 15.72 8.51 -8.31
N TYR A 561 15.83 9.57 -7.49
CA TYR A 561 14.82 10.64 -7.40
C TYR A 561 15.31 11.90 -8.08
N PRO A 562 15.06 12.05 -9.40
CA PRO A 562 15.41 13.27 -10.10
C PRO A 562 14.74 14.46 -9.44
N GLN A 563 15.54 15.45 -9.07
CA GLN A 563 15.12 16.70 -8.44
C GLN A 563 14.87 17.79 -9.49
N SER A 564 15.18 17.53 -10.76
CA SER A 564 15.02 18.51 -11.84
C SER A 564 14.64 17.88 -13.18
N THR A 565 14.10 18.70 -14.08
CA THR A 565 13.85 18.32 -15.48
C THR A 565 15.13 17.88 -16.19
N SER A 566 16.28 18.47 -15.84
CA SER A 566 17.57 18.08 -16.41
C SER A 566 17.97 16.69 -15.96
N GLU A 567 17.77 16.34 -14.69
CA GLU A 567 18.04 14.99 -14.19
C GLU A 567 17.11 13.96 -14.82
N MET A 568 15.83 14.29 -15.03
CA MET A 568 14.92 13.43 -15.80
C MET A 568 15.38 13.20 -17.24
N ALA A 569 15.92 14.23 -17.91
CA ALA A 569 16.47 14.08 -19.24
C ALA A 569 17.75 13.21 -19.24
N ASN A 570 18.62 13.41 -18.26
CA ASN A 570 19.84 12.62 -18.08
C ASN A 570 19.54 11.15 -17.80
N LEU A 571 18.49 10.86 -17.02
CA LEU A 571 18.01 9.49 -16.82
C LEU A 571 17.61 8.84 -18.15
N GLY A 572 16.94 9.58 -19.04
CA GLY A 572 16.61 9.07 -20.38
C GLY A 572 17.85 8.70 -21.19
N VAL A 573 18.84 9.60 -21.22
CA VAL A 573 20.13 9.38 -21.89
C VAL A 573 20.86 8.17 -21.29
N LEU A 574 20.92 8.07 -19.96
CA LEU A 574 21.55 6.95 -19.26
C LEU A 574 20.93 5.61 -19.66
N LEU A 575 19.59 5.52 -19.71
CA LEU A 575 18.91 4.30 -20.10
C LEU A 575 19.21 3.91 -21.56
N ASP A 576 19.21 4.87 -22.47
CA ASP A 576 19.51 4.66 -23.88
C ASP A 576 20.96 4.20 -24.09
N ASP A 577 21.92 4.84 -23.41
CA ASP A 577 23.33 4.46 -23.42
C ASP A 577 23.55 3.08 -22.78
N TRP A 578 22.83 2.77 -21.70
CA TRP A 578 22.92 1.48 -21.02
C TRP A 578 22.45 0.34 -21.93
N ARG A 579 21.31 0.50 -22.61
CA ARG A 579 20.81 -0.50 -23.57
C ARG A 579 21.76 -0.66 -24.75
N ALA A 580 22.26 0.44 -25.31
CA ALA A 580 23.19 0.40 -26.44
C ALA A 580 24.50 -0.32 -26.08
N THR A 581 25.03 -0.06 -24.88
CA THR A 581 26.24 -0.70 -24.36
C THR A 581 26.02 -2.21 -24.17
N VAL A 582 24.94 -2.59 -23.49
CA VAL A 582 24.58 -4.00 -23.25
C VAL A 582 24.37 -4.78 -24.55
N ALA A 583 23.79 -4.14 -25.58
CA ALA A 583 23.62 -4.74 -26.90
C ALA A 583 24.94 -4.93 -27.65
N THR A 584 25.85 -3.94 -27.57
CA THR A 584 27.17 -4.01 -28.21
C THR A 584 28.04 -5.09 -27.59
N GLU A 585 28.05 -5.20 -26.26
CA GLU A 585 28.77 -6.25 -25.54
C GLU A 585 28.22 -7.64 -25.87
N ALA A 586 26.89 -7.81 -25.88
CA ALA A 586 26.25 -9.08 -26.21
C ALA A 586 26.63 -9.56 -27.62
N GLN A 587 26.64 -8.64 -28.58
CA GLN A 587 27.04 -8.94 -29.96
C GLN A 587 28.52 -9.32 -30.06
N SER A 588 29.38 -8.63 -29.32
CA SER A 588 30.83 -8.82 -29.34
C SER A 588 31.27 -10.10 -28.60
N ALA A 589 30.59 -10.46 -27.52
CA ALA A 589 30.86 -11.65 -26.72
C ALA A 589 30.13 -12.92 -27.22
N GLY A 590 29.19 -12.77 -28.16
CA GLY A 590 28.33 -13.87 -28.63
C GLY A 590 27.41 -14.41 -27.53
N GLN A 591 27.06 -13.57 -26.55
CA GLN A 591 26.23 -13.93 -25.39
C GLN A 591 24.78 -13.46 -25.58
N PRO A 592 23.82 -14.05 -24.86
CA PRO A 592 22.47 -13.51 -24.77
C PRO A 592 22.48 -12.09 -24.19
N LEU A 593 21.57 -11.24 -24.70
CA LEU A 593 21.37 -9.90 -24.18
C LEU A 593 20.93 -9.96 -22.71
N LEU A 594 21.54 -9.14 -21.84
CA LEU A 594 21.08 -9.01 -20.46
C LEU A 594 19.69 -8.35 -20.41
N LEU A 595 18.86 -8.84 -19.49
CA LEU A 595 17.60 -8.20 -19.13
C LEU A 595 17.89 -6.92 -18.35
N LEU A 596 17.28 -5.81 -18.73
CA LEU A 596 17.38 -4.55 -18.02
C LEU A 596 16.01 -4.18 -17.46
N THR A 597 15.97 -3.99 -16.15
CA THR A 597 14.76 -3.59 -15.43
C THR A 597 15.07 -2.38 -14.57
N ALA A 598 14.04 -1.66 -14.17
CA ALA A 598 14.19 -0.57 -13.22
C ALA A 598 12.93 -0.38 -12.39
N ALA A 599 13.12 0.02 -11.14
CA ALA A 599 12.05 0.40 -10.24
C ALA A 599 11.71 1.88 -10.42
N PHE A 600 10.43 2.19 -10.66
CA PHE A 600 9.90 3.56 -10.77
C PHE A 600 8.75 3.79 -9.79
N TYR A 601 8.59 5.05 -9.39
CA TYR A 601 7.44 5.47 -8.61
C TYR A 601 6.16 5.26 -9.44
N TYR A 602 5.09 4.77 -8.80
CA TYR A 602 3.89 4.27 -9.50
C TYR A 602 3.10 5.33 -10.31
N THR A 603 3.43 6.62 -10.19
CA THR A 603 2.78 7.71 -10.92
C THR A 603 3.57 8.14 -12.15
N GLN A 604 2.88 8.69 -13.15
CA GLN A 604 3.50 9.19 -14.40
C GLN A 604 4.50 10.35 -14.18
N SER A 605 4.44 11.00 -13.02
CA SER A 605 5.33 12.09 -12.63
C SER A 605 5.65 12.04 -11.14
N ILE A 606 6.81 12.56 -10.77
CA ILE A 606 7.26 12.70 -9.38
C ILE A 606 7.62 14.17 -9.14
N HIS A 607 7.09 14.78 -8.07
CA HIS A 607 7.23 16.22 -7.79
C HIS A 607 6.87 17.15 -8.97
N GLY A 608 5.98 16.72 -9.87
CA GLY A 608 5.61 17.47 -11.09
C GLY A 608 6.57 17.30 -12.27
N LEU A 609 7.59 16.45 -12.15
CA LEU A 609 8.54 16.09 -13.20
C LEU A 609 8.09 14.81 -13.91
N ASN A 610 8.02 14.83 -15.23
CA ASN A 610 7.60 13.68 -16.04
C ASN A 610 8.76 12.74 -16.33
N TYR A 611 8.52 11.43 -16.23
CA TYR A 611 9.50 10.42 -16.61
C TYR A 611 9.80 10.43 -18.13
N PRO A 612 11.03 10.06 -18.56
CA PRO A 612 11.39 9.92 -19.97
C PRO A 612 10.82 8.61 -20.55
N VAL A 613 9.48 8.55 -20.68
CA VAL A 613 8.73 7.32 -21.03
C VAL A 613 9.22 6.67 -22.33
N GLN A 614 9.66 7.46 -23.32
CA GLN A 614 10.15 6.93 -24.58
C GLN A 614 11.47 6.15 -24.40
N SER A 615 12.46 6.73 -23.71
CA SER A 615 13.73 6.06 -23.40
C SER A 615 13.50 4.84 -22.52
N ILE A 616 12.65 4.95 -21.50
CA ILE A 616 12.23 3.81 -20.66
C ILE A 616 11.69 2.67 -21.51
N SER A 617 10.75 2.95 -22.42
CA SER A 617 10.12 1.94 -23.26
C SER A 617 11.06 1.32 -24.30
N ASN A 618 12.08 2.06 -24.74
CA ASN A 618 13.04 1.57 -25.74
C ASN A 618 14.16 0.76 -25.09
N SER A 619 14.48 1.06 -23.83
CA SER A 619 15.74 0.64 -23.21
C SER A 619 15.58 -0.39 -22.12
N LEU A 620 14.40 -0.53 -21.50
CA LEU A 620 14.14 -1.54 -20.48
C LEU A 620 13.23 -2.67 -20.99
N ASP A 621 13.48 -3.89 -20.53
CA ASP A 621 12.65 -5.06 -20.86
C ASP A 621 11.28 -4.99 -20.15
N TRP A 622 11.29 -4.50 -18.91
CA TRP A 622 10.09 -4.08 -18.20
C TRP A 622 10.45 -3.11 -17.07
N ILE A 623 9.42 -2.53 -16.47
CA ILE A 623 9.55 -1.66 -15.30
C ILE A 623 8.79 -2.23 -14.13
N ASP A 624 9.29 -1.95 -12.94
CA ASP A 624 8.66 -2.32 -11.68
C ASP A 624 8.06 -1.07 -11.02
N LEU A 625 6.72 -1.02 -10.97
CA LEU A 625 6.02 0.11 -10.37
C LEU A 625 5.89 -0.10 -8.85
N MET A 626 6.53 0.80 -8.10
CA MET A 626 6.51 0.79 -6.63
C MET A 626 5.16 1.29 -6.11
N ALA A 627 4.20 0.38 -5.94
CA ALA A 627 2.82 0.66 -5.51
C ALA A 627 2.54 0.25 -4.04
N TYR A 628 3.53 0.46 -3.16
CA TYR A 628 3.45 0.21 -1.72
C TYR A 628 3.34 1.51 -0.92
#